data_AF-A0A0K0FAH2-F1
#
_entry.id   AF-A0A0K0FAH2-F1
#
_cell.length_a   1.000
_cell.length_b   1.000
_cell.length_c   1.000
_cell.angle_alpha   90.00
_cell.angle_beta   90.00
_cell.angle_gamma   90.00
#
_symmetry.space_group_name_H-M   'P 1'
#
loop_
_entity.id
_entity.type
_entity.pdbx_description
1 polymer ?
#
loop_
_entity_poly.entity_id
_entity_poly.type
_entity_poly.pdbx_seq_one_letter_code
_entity_poly.pdbx_strand_id
1 'polypeptide(L)'
;MDFFIGDIYPFFSKKDYGGDEVDKISYYYTPIIFITISISIMTIIYVHQPIQCWVPPEFEPQWESYAENYCFIHSTYHTPNCNDDECFFNSQDKVNINYYQWIPIVLLIQALSFKIPLLLWKSLRSYAGINVKSILNSAALVKKKFDKGSRDVQVMKAVNHMIEALEIQKEVKHNSFSDIIVGKTSGYYLVGLYCFTKFLYVLNVFIQFVILNTFLGPQYTFWGYGILQDLINGREWEESGHFPRVTMCDFNVRVLGNIHRWSVQCVLMINMFNEKIFIFMWFWFALVGLITILSLLWWTLATYITTNQRDYIVKYLRCTGAVGDHISPYEMNIVNGFIRKFLRPDGVFLLRLVQTNGGDLLVGEMITELYQRYKQKISDNHSQAVTDSPNSTTL
;
A
#
# COMPACT_ATOMS: atom_id res chain seq x y z
N MET A 1 -26.61 4.25 -11.69
CA MET A 1 -25.31 4.71 -11.12
C MET A 1 -25.29 4.63 -9.60
N ASP A 2 -26.43 4.70 -8.91
CA ASP A 2 -26.49 4.70 -7.44
C ASP A 2 -26.16 3.36 -6.75
N PHE A 3 -26.30 2.24 -7.47
CA PHE A 3 -25.99 0.91 -6.93
C PHE A 3 -24.49 0.65 -6.77
N PHE A 4 -23.65 1.15 -7.70
CA PHE A 4 -22.20 0.99 -7.61
C PHE A 4 -21.56 1.94 -6.59
N ILE A 5 -22.12 3.14 -6.41
CA ILE A 5 -21.58 4.13 -5.47
C ILE A 5 -21.89 3.71 -4.02
N GLY A 6 -23.09 3.16 -3.75
CA GLY A 6 -23.51 2.77 -2.40
C GLY A 6 -22.67 1.68 -1.74
N ASP A 7 -22.24 0.66 -2.50
CA ASP A 7 -21.49 -0.48 -1.97
C ASP A 7 -19.96 -0.33 -2.07
N ILE A 8 -19.47 0.41 -3.08
CA ILE A 8 -18.04 0.69 -3.24
C ILE A 8 -17.58 1.79 -2.28
N TYR A 9 -18.39 2.81 -2.04
CA TYR A 9 -18.04 3.91 -1.14
C TYR A 9 -17.62 3.45 0.27
N PRO A 10 -18.31 2.53 0.98
CA PRO A 10 -17.84 2.04 2.28
C PRO A 10 -16.56 1.19 2.20
N PHE A 11 -16.25 0.57 1.05
CA PHE A 11 -14.99 -0.17 0.82
C PHE A 11 -13.78 0.77 0.63
N PHE A 12 -14.00 2.01 0.22
CA PHE A 12 -12.96 3.03 0.07
C PHE A 12 -12.96 4.06 1.22
N SER A 13 -14.12 4.44 1.77
CA SER A 13 -14.28 5.59 2.70
C SER A 13 -13.98 5.27 4.17
N LYS A 14 -14.05 3.99 4.59
CA LYS A 14 -13.86 3.66 6.01
C LYS A 14 -12.38 3.77 6.41
N LYS A 15 -12.03 4.86 7.09
CA LYS A 15 -10.72 5.06 7.74
C LYS A 15 -10.43 3.87 8.66
N ASP A 16 -9.57 2.97 8.21
CA ASP A 16 -9.10 1.85 9.02
C ASP A 16 -7.90 2.34 9.83
N TYR A 17 -8.01 2.25 11.16
CA TYR A 17 -6.96 2.65 12.10
C TYR A 17 -5.90 1.55 12.26
N GLY A 18 -6.04 0.42 11.56
CA GLY A 18 -5.18 -0.76 11.72
C GLY A 18 -3.79 -0.69 11.07
N GLY A 19 -3.35 0.44 10.51
CA GLY A 19 -2.07 0.56 9.80
C GLY A 19 -1.43 1.94 9.98
N ASP A 20 -0.18 2.06 9.57
CA ASP A 20 0.58 3.31 9.62
C ASP A 20 0.13 4.30 8.51
N GLU A 21 0.44 5.58 8.66
CA GLU A 21 0.13 6.60 7.64
C GLU A 21 0.79 6.27 6.29
N VAL A 22 1.98 5.67 6.31
CA VAL A 22 2.67 5.20 5.10
C VAL A 22 1.86 4.13 4.36
N ASP A 23 1.19 3.21 5.07
CA ASP A 23 0.41 2.16 4.41
C ASP A 23 -0.75 2.75 3.62
N LYS A 24 -1.32 3.86 4.09
CA LYS A 24 -2.43 4.56 3.40
C LYS A 24 -2.02 5.07 2.03
N ILE A 25 -0.76 5.46 1.85
CA ILE A 25 -0.23 5.84 0.53
C ILE A 25 -0.40 4.68 -0.46
N SER A 26 -0.09 3.47 -0.02
CA SER A 26 -0.21 2.26 -0.84
C SER A 26 -1.66 1.79 -1.01
N TYR A 27 -2.43 1.57 0.06
CA TYR A 27 -3.76 0.92 -0.07
C TYR A 27 -4.93 1.88 -0.31
N TYR A 28 -4.77 3.17 -0.03
CA TYR A 28 -5.85 4.17 -0.11
C TYR A 28 -5.58 5.18 -1.23
N TYR A 29 -4.47 5.93 -1.17
CA TYR A 29 -4.20 6.99 -2.13
C TYR A 29 -3.85 6.45 -3.53
N THR A 30 -2.98 5.45 -3.64
CA THR A 30 -2.57 4.90 -4.95
C THR A 30 -3.74 4.30 -5.74
N PRO A 31 -4.63 3.47 -5.16
CA PRO A 31 -5.82 2.98 -5.87
C PRO A 31 -6.77 4.09 -6.31
N ILE A 32 -6.96 5.13 -5.49
CA ILE A 32 -7.81 6.28 -5.87
C ILE A 32 -7.22 6.97 -7.10
N ILE A 33 -5.92 7.25 -7.09
CA ILE A 33 -5.21 7.84 -8.23
C ILE A 33 -5.41 6.99 -9.49
N PHE A 34 -5.22 5.67 -9.41
CA PHE A 34 -5.36 4.79 -10.58
C PHE A 34 -6.79 4.68 -11.09
N ILE A 35 -7.77 4.66 -10.19
CA ILE A 35 -9.19 4.69 -10.58
C ILE A 35 -9.50 6.02 -11.28
N THR A 36 -9.02 7.16 -10.76
CA THR A 36 -9.24 8.47 -11.40
C THR A 36 -8.58 8.57 -12.77
N ILE A 37 -7.35 8.07 -12.92
CA ILE A 37 -6.65 8.02 -14.22
C ILE A 37 -7.40 7.08 -15.18
N SER A 38 -7.80 5.90 -14.72
CA SER A 38 -8.56 4.94 -15.53
C SER A 38 -9.87 5.54 -16.05
N ILE A 39 -10.64 6.21 -15.20
CA ILE A 39 -11.88 6.89 -15.60
C ILE A 39 -11.57 7.99 -16.61
N SER A 40 -10.52 8.79 -16.39
CA SER A 40 -10.12 9.87 -17.31
C SER A 40 -9.76 9.33 -18.69
N ILE A 41 -8.99 8.24 -18.77
CA ILE A 41 -8.64 7.59 -20.04
C ILE A 41 -9.89 7.01 -20.70
N MET A 42 -10.80 6.38 -19.94
CA MET A 42 -12.08 5.89 -20.49
C MET A 42 -12.90 7.04 -21.09
N THR A 43 -12.94 8.21 -20.45
CA THR A 43 -13.60 9.40 -21.01
C THR A 43 -12.95 9.83 -22.33
N ILE A 44 -11.62 9.78 -22.44
CA ILE A 44 -10.92 10.10 -23.70
C ILE A 44 -11.27 9.07 -24.79
N ILE A 45 -11.30 7.77 -24.46
CA ILE A 45 -11.56 6.71 -25.45
C ILE A 45 -13.01 6.73 -25.97
N TYR A 46 -13.99 6.95 -25.09
CA TYR A 46 -15.41 6.81 -25.45
C TYR A 46 -16.13 8.11 -25.81
N VAL A 47 -15.67 9.25 -25.28
CA VAL A 47 -16.34 10.55 -25.51
C VAL A 47 -15.63 11.36 -26.58
N HIS A 48 -14.30 11.27 -26.65
CA HIS A 48 -13.50 11.97 -27.64
C HIS A 48 -13.09 11.01 -28.76
N GLN A 49 -12.69 11.53 -29.91
CA GLN A 49 -12.10 10.74 -30.98
C GLN A 49 -10.65 10.40 -30.59
N PRO A 50 -10.30 9.15 -30.22
CA PRO A 50 -8.95 8.84 -29.75
C PRO A 50 -7.90 8.85 -30.86
N ILE A 51 -8.37 8.71 -32.11
CA ILE A 51 -7.59 8.67 -33.34
C ILE A 51 -8.36 9.45 -34.41
N GLN A 52 -7.62 10.13 -35.29
CA GLN A 52 -8.16 10.76 -36.50
C GLN A 52 -7.29 10.34 -37.68
N CYS A 53 -7.91 9.92 -38.78
CA CYS A 53 -7.18 9.36 -39.92
C CYS A 53 -7.33 10.23 -41.17
N TRP A 54 -6.22 10.40 -41.89
CA TRP A 54 -6.19 11.02 -43.20
C TRP A 54 -6.68 10.01 -44.25
N VAL A 55 -7.97 10.07 -44.55
CA VAL A 55 -8.62 9.19 -45.54
C VAL A 55 -8.72 9.85 -46.91
N PRO A 56 -8.81 9.07 -48.00
CA PRO A 56 -9.03 9.61 -49.35
C PRO A 56 -10.35 10.40 -49.45
N PRO A 57 -10.42 11.41 -50.35
CA PRO A 57 -11.59 12.28 -50.47
C PRO A 57 -12.85 11.56 -50.98
N GLU A 58 -12.72 10.36 -51.54
CA GLU A 58 -13.85 9.54 -51.98
C GLU A 58 -14.61 8.88 -50.82
N PHE A 59 -14.04 8.88 -49.61
CA PHE A 59 -14.68 8.27 -48.45
C PHE A 59 -15.83 9.14 -47.95
N GLU A 60 -17.03 8.56 -47.91
CA GLU A 60 -18.14 9.18 -47.21
C GLU A 60 -17.84 9.27 -45.70
N PRO A 61 -18.45 10.21 -44.95
CA PRO A 61 -18.19 10.37 -43.51
C PRO A 61 -18.40 9.10 -42.67
N GLN A 62 -19.27 8.20 -43.15
CA GLN A 62 -19.52 6.90 -42.51
C GLN A 62 -18.33 5.94 -42.69
N TRP A 63 -17.65 6.00 -43.83
CA TRP A 63 -16.49 5.18 -44.14
C TRP A 63 -15.24 5.70 -43.44
N GLU A 64 -15.12 7.03 -43.28
CA GLU A 64 -14.11 7.66 -42.43
C GLU A 64 -14.24 7.16 -40.99
N SER A 65 -15.43 7.25 -40.39
CA SER A 65 -15.67 6.75 -39.03
C SER A 65 -15.44 5.24 -38.90
N TYR A 66 -15.76 4.45 -39.93
CA TYR A 66 -15.41 3.02 -39.96
C TYR A 66 -13.90 2.81 -39.98
N ALA A 67 -13.16 3.52 -40.82
CA ALA A 67 -11.71 3.41 -40.93
C ALA A 67 -11.02 3.80 -39.61
N GLU A 68 -11.43 4.90 -38.98
CA GLU A 68 -10.92 5.34 -37.68
C GLU A 68 -11.14 4.29 -36.59
N ASN A 69 -12.37 3.76 -36.47
CA ASN A 69 -12.68 2.72 -35.49
C ASN A 69 -11.96 1.41 -35.79
N TYR A 70 -11.86 1.03 -37.06
CA TYR A 70 -11.12 -0.15 -37.48
C TYR A 70 -9.66 -0.01 -37.08
N CYS A 71 -9.01 1.11 -37.39
CA CYS A 71 -7.61 1.37 -37.08
C CYS A 71 -7.34 1.52 -35.58
N PHE A 72 -8.32 1.97 -34.79
CA PHE A 72 -8.19 1.98 -33.34
C PHE A 72 -8.24 0.58 -32.74
N ILE A 73 -9.09 -0.29 -33.30
CA ILE A 73 -9.30 -1.67 -32.82
C ILE A 73 -8.18 -2.60 -33.32
N HIS A 74 -7.87 -2.52 -34.61
CA HIS A 74 -6.79 -3.24 -35.29
C HIS A 74 -5.52 -2.39 -35.24
N SER A 75 -4.59 -2.81 -34.38
CA SER A 75 -3.27 -2.21 -34.13
C SER A 75 -2.71 -1.32 -35.26
N THR A 76 -2.27 -0.12 -34.90
CA THR A 76 -1.49 0.74 -35.79
C THR A 76 0.01 0.47 -35.63
N TYR A 77 0.82 0.90 -36.58
CA TYR A 77 2.28 0.77 -36.48
C TYR A 77 2.99 2.10 -36.70
N HIS A 78 4.17 2.23 -36.10
CA HIS A 78 5.07 3.34 -36.35
C HIS A 78 6.35 2.84 -37.00
N THR A 79 6.87 3.61 -37.96
CA THR A 79 8.09 3.31 -38.72
C THR A 79 9.06 4.47 -38.55
N PRO A 80 10.03 4.38 -37.61
CA PRO A 80 11.03 5.42 -37.42
C PRO A 80 12.01 5.40 -38.61
N ASN A 81 12.19 6.54 -39.29
CA ASN A 81 13.09 6.75 -40.46
C ASN A 81 12.60 6.22 -41.82
N CYS A 82 11.41 6.64 -42.25
CA CYS A 82 10.91 6.36 -43.60
C CYS A 82 11.31 7.50 -44.58
N ASN A 83 12.49 7.42 -45.20
CA ASN A 83 12.94 8.40 -46.21
C ASN A 83 12.70 7.94 -47.67
N ASP A 84 12.35 6.67 -47.89
CA ASP A 84 12.20 6.05 -49.22
C ASP A 84 10.97 5.12 -49.28
N ASP A 85 10.41 4.95 -50.49
CA ASP A 85 9.25 4.11 -50.80
C ASP A 85 9.42 2.62 -50.41
N GLU A 86 10.65 2.14 -50.21
CA GLU A 86 10.97 0.75 -49.85
C GLU A 86 10.50 0.34 -48.44
N CYS A 87 10.33 1.30 -47.53
CA CYS A 87 9.97 0.99 -46.13
C CYS A 87 8.50 0.56 -45.97
N PHE A 88 7.61 0.95 -46.90
CA PHE A 88 6.19 0.58 -46.83
C PHE A 88 5.94 -0.93 -47.00
N PHE A 89 6.85 -1.64 -47.66
CA PHE A 89 6.71 -3.06 -47.99
C PHE A 89 7.48 -4.01 -47.06
N ASN A 90 8.49 -3.51 -46.32
CA ASN A 90 9.25 -4.33 -45.39
C ASN A 90 8.53 -4.44 -44.04
N SER A 91 8.10 -5.66 -43.71
CA SER A 91 7.37 -5.99 -42.48
C SER A 91 8.25 -6.08 -41.23
N GLN A 92 9.58 -6.03 -41.38
CA GLN A 92 10.53 -6.27 -40.28
C GLN A 92 10.67 -5.10 -39.29
N ASP A 93 10.33 -3.87 -39.70
CA ASP A 93 10.50 -2.66 -38.86
C ASP A 93 9.19 -2.07 -38.31
N LYS A 94 8.05 -2.78 -38.48
CA LYS A 94 6.74 -2.32 -38.00
C LYS A 94 6.59 -2.56 -36.49
N VAL A 95 6.64 -1.50 -35.69
CA VAL A 95 6.32 -1.56 -34.26
C VAL A 95 4.81 -1.41 -34.08
N ASN A 96 4.12 -2.53 -33.86
CA ASN A 96 2.67 -2.55 -33.65
C ASN A 96 2.28 -2.02 -32.26
N ILE A 97 1.23 -1.21 -32.23
CA ILE A 97 0.76 -0.52 -31.04
C ILE A 97 -0.69 -0.90 -30.78
N ASN A 98 -0.93 -1.75 -29.78
CA ASN A 98 -2.26 -2.24 -29.41
C ASN A 98 -2.55 -2.23 -27.89
N TYR A 99 -1.66 -1.63 -27.10
CA TYR A 99 -1.78 -1.70 -25.65
C TYR A 99 -2.80 -0.69 -25.07
N TYR A 100 -3.18 0.35 -25.83
CA TYR A 100 -4.02 1.46 -25.36
C TYR A 100 -5.41 1.02 -24.87
N GLN A 101 -6.00 0.02 -25.54
CA GLN A 101 -7.31 -0.53 -25.18
C GLN A 101 -7.29 -1.15 -23.78
N TRP A 102 -6.14 -1.66 -23.36
CA TRP A 102 -5.97 -2.37 -22.10
C TRP A 102 -5.57 -1.47 -20.94
N ILE A 103 -5.10 -0.23 -21.19
CA ILE A 103 -4.60 0.67 -20.14
C ILE A 103 -5.62 0.85 -19.00
N PRO A 104 -6.89 1.21 -19.24
CA PRO A 104 -7.85 1.41 -18.15
C PRO A 104 -8.06 0.13 -17.33
N ILE A 105 -8.17 -1.02 -17.99
CA ILE A 105 -8.38 -2.32 -17.35
C ILE A 105 -7.18 -2.68 -16.48
N VAL A 106 -5.97 -2.51 -17.01
CA VAL A 106 -4.72 -2.74 -16.27
C VAL A 106 -4.69 -1.85 -15.04
N LEU A 107 -4.94 -0.54 -15.16
CA LEU A 107 -4.93 0.39 -14.02
C LEU A 107 -5.92 -0.01 -12.92
N LEU A 108 -7.10 -0.51 -13.27
CA LEU A 108 -8.07 -1.03 -12.29
C LEU A 108 -7.57 -2.30 -11.59
N ILE A 109 -6.95 -3.22 -12.32
CA ILE A 109 -6.32 -4.42 -11.74
C ILE A 109 -5.20 -4.01 -10.79
N GLN A 110 -4.33 -3.07 -11.20
CA GLN A 110 -3.26 -2.55 -10.35
C GLN A 110 -3.81 -1.91 -9.08
N ALA A 111 -4.89 -1.11 -9.18
CA ALA A 111 -5.57 -0.51 -8.03
C ALA A 111 -6.08 -1.57 -7.03
N LEU A 112 -6.61 -2.69 -7.52
CA LEU A 112 -7.02 -3.82 -6.68
C LEU A 112 -5.82 -4.51 -6.03
N SER A 113 -4.73 -4.73 -6.77
CA SER A 113 -3.50 -5.35 -6.25
C SER A 113 -2.94 -4.59 -5.04
N PHE A 114 -2.97 -3.25 -5.07
CA PHE A 114 -2.55 -2.40 -3.95
C PHE A 114 -3.38 -2.56 -2.66
N LYS A 115 -4.60 -3.09 -2.75
CA LYS A 115 -5.45 -3.39 -1.58
C LYS A 115 -5.21 -4.78 -0.98
N ILE A 116 -4.61 -5.71 -1.73
CA ILE A 116 -4.41 -7.11 -1.30
C ILE A 116 -3.67 -7.21 0.04
N PRO A 117 -2.54 -6.50 0.28
CA PRO A 117 -1.83 -6.61 1.55
C PRO A 117 -2.68 -6.20 2.76
N LEU A 118 -3.53 -5.19 2.63
CA LEU A 118 -4.46 -4.78 3.68
C LEU A 118 -5.52 -5.85 3.97
N LEU A 119 -6.06 -6.48 2.93
CA LEU A 119 -7.05 -7.56 3.08
C LEU A 119 -6.43 -8.76 3.81
N LEU A 120 -5.18 -9.11 3.47
CA LEU A 120 -4.43 -10.16 4.16
C LEU A 120 -4.18 -9.81 5.62
N TRP A 121 -3.74 -8.58 5.93
CA TRP A 121 -3.60 -8.10 7.31
C TRP A 121 -4.90 -8.21 8.10
N LYS A 122 -6.03 -7.77 7.53
CA LYS A 122 -7.35 -7.82 8.16
C LYS A 122 -7.81 -9.24 8.43
N SER A 123 -7.60 -10.15 7.48
CA SER A 123 -7.97 -11.55 7.60
C SER A 123 -7.12 -12.24 8.67
N LEU A 124 -5.79 -12.17 8.54
CA LEU A 124 -4.85 -12.88 9.40
C LEU A 124 -4.83 -12.34 10.84
N ARG A 125 -5.02 -11.03 11.06
CA ARG A 125 -5.15 -10.49 12.42
C ARG A 125 -6.43 -10.95 13.12
N SER A 126 -7.50 -11.23 12.37
CA SER A 126 -8.74 -11.76 12.94
C SER A 126 -8.54 -13.19 13.46
N TYR A 127 -7.73 -13.99 12.77
CA TYR A 127 -7.33 -15.33 13.22
C TYR A 127 -6.39 -15.31 14.44
N ALA A 128 -5.80 -14.15 14.77
CA ALA A 128 -5.00 -13.96 15.98
C ALA A 128 -5.82 -14.00 17.27
N GLY A 129 -7.14 -13.85 17.19
CA GLY A 129 -8.02 -13.71 18.37
C GLY A 129 -7.96 -12.34 19.05
N ILE A 130 -7.18 -11.39 18.51
CA ILE A 130 -7.01 -10.06 19.08
C ILE A 130 -7.88 -9.06 18.32
N ASN A 131 -8.82 -8.43 19.00
CA ASN A 131 -9.62 -7.36 18.40
C ASN A 131 -8.83 -6.03 18.37
N VAL A 132 -7.72 -6.02 17.63
CA VAL A 132 -6.84 -4.85 17.41
C VAL A 132 -7.65 -3.64 16.96
N LYS A 133 -8.68 -3.86 16.13
CA LYS A 133 -9.59 -2.83 15.65
C LYS A 133 -10.36 -2.15 16.79
N SER A 134 -10.84 -2.90 17.79
CA SER A 134 -11.53 -2.33 18.95
C SER A 134 -10.59 -1.45 19.79
N ILE A 135 -9.36 -1.91 20.02
CA ILE A 135 -8.33 -1.17 20.75
C ILE A 135 -8.01 0.14 20.04
N LEU A 136 -7.74 0.09 18.73
CA LEU A 136 -7.37 1.26 17.93
C LEU A 136 -8.53 2.23 17.72
N ASN A 137 -9.77 1.74 17.58
CA ASN A 137 -10.94 2.60 17.53
C ASN A 137 -11.17 3.30 18.87
N SER A 138 -11.04 2.57 19.99
CA SER A 138 -11.16 3.16 21.33
C SER A 138 -10.09 4.22 21.54
N ALA A 139 -8.86 3.96 21.11
CA ALA A 139 -7.76 4.91 21.15
C ALA A 139 -7.99 6.13 20.24
N ALA A 140 -8.49 5.94 19.02
CA ALA A 140 -8.77 7.04 18.10
C ALA A 140 -9.93 7.93 18.58
N LEU A 141 -10.87 7.39 19.35
CA LEU A 141 -11.97 8.15 19.95
C LEU A 141 -11.49 9.06 21.08
N VAL A 142 -10.42 8.69 21.80
CA VAL A 142 -9.80 9.54 22.84
C VAL A 142 -9.35 10.88 22.24
N LYS A 143 -8.77 10.86 21.04
CA LYS A 143 -8.34 12.10 20.34
C LYS A 143 -9.49 13.08 20.07
N LYS A 144 -10.74 12.60 20.01
CA LYS A 144 -11.91 13.42 19.71
C LYS A 144 -12.59 13.98 20.96
N LYS A 145 -12.24 13.51 22.17
CA LYS A 145 -12.86 13.94 23.42
C LYS A 145 -11.94 14.91 24.18
N PHE A 146 -12.48 16.07 24.51
CA PHE A 146 -11.75 17.13 25.24
C PHE A 146 -11.97 17.09 26.75
N ASP A 147 -13.04 16.43 27.23
CA ASP A 147 -13.34 16.33 28.66
C ASP A 147 -12.48 15.26 29.36
N LYS A 148 -11.86 15.64 30.48
CA LYS A 148 -10.90 14.82 31.24
C LYS A 148 -11.53 13.55 31.80
N GLY A 149 -12.72 13.67 32.42
CA GLY A 149 -13.40 12.51 33.01
C GLY A 149 -13.82 11.47 31.96
N SER A 150 -14.38 11.93 30.84
CA SER A 150 -14.76 11.04 29.73
C SER A 150 -13.56 10.40 29.02
N ARG A 151 -12.39 11.07 29.05
CA ARG A 151 -11.13 10.56 28.50
C ARG A 151 -10.58 9.43 29.34
N ASP A 152 -10.49 9.61 30.65
CA ASP A 152 -9.95 8.62 31.59
C ASP A 152 -10.72 7.29 31.50
N VAL A 153 -12.05 7.36 31.39
CA VAL A 153 -12.89 6.16 31.17
C VAL A 153 -12.56 5.44 29.86
N GLN A 154 -12.28 6.17 28.78
CA GLN A 154 -11.90 5.55 27.49
C GLN A 154 -10.48 4.99 27.49
N VAL A 155 -9.55 5.67 28.16
CA VAL A 155 -8.18 5.18 28.38
C VAL A 155 -8.25 3.86 29.14
N MET A 156 -9.00 3.80 30.24
CA MET A 156 -9.17 2.58 31.03
C MET A 156 -9.83 1.45 30.23
N LYS A 157 -10.79 1.78 29.36
CA LYS A 157 -11.38 0.79 28.44
C LYS A 157 -10.34 0.25 27.45
N ALA A 158 -9.50 1.11 26.87
CA ALA A 158 -8.43 0.69 25.96
C ALA A 158 -7.37 -0.17 26.66
N VAL A 159 -6.97 0.21 27.88
CA VAL A 159 -6.06 -0.56 28.74
C VAL A 159 -6.64 -1.92 29.07
N ASN A 160 -7.91 -2.00 29.50
CA ASN A 160 -8.56 -3.26 29.83
C ASN A 160 -8.63 -4.19 28.62
N HIS A 161 -9.02 -3.69 27.44
CA HIS A 161 -9.01 -4.48 26.21
C HIS A 161 -7.61 -4.94 25.81
N MET A 162 -6.58 -4.14 26.09
CA MET A 162 -5.19 -4.52 25.82
C MET A 162 -4.71 -5.61 26.78
N ILE A 163 -5.02 -5.52 28.08
CA ILE A 163 -4.67 -6.57 29.05
C ILE A 163 -5.38 -7.87 28.72
N GLU A 164 -6.69 -7.83 28.45
CA GLU A 164 -7.46 -9.00 28.03
C GLU A 164 -6.84 -9.65 26.79
N ALA A 165 -6.44 -8.86 25.80
CA ALA A 165 -5.74 -9.36 24.62
C ALA A 165 -4.38 -10.01 24.95
N LEU A 166 -3.59 -9.41 25.83
CA LEU A 166 -2.28 -9.95 26.26
C LEU A 166 -2.42 -11.23 27.10
N GLU A 167 -3.48 -11.33 27.91
CA GLU A 167 -3.79 -12.51 28.72
C GLU A 167 -4.27 -13.68 27.86
N ILE A 168 -5.17 -13.43 26.90
CA ILE A 168 -5.59 -14.44 25.91
C ILE A 168 -4.38 -15.00 25.14
N GLN A 169 -3.44 -14.14 24.73
CA GLN A 169 -2.18 -14.59 24.09
C GLN A 169 -1.31 -15.47 24.99
N LYS A 170 -1.44 -15.38 26.31
CA LYS A 170 -0.67 -16.18 27.27
C LYS A 170 -1.29 -17.55 27.50
N GLU A 171 -2.62 -17.66 27.43
CA GLU A 171 -3.39 -18.89 27.70
C GLU A 171 -3.55 -19.81 26.48
N VAL A 172 -3.41 -19.31 25.26
CA VAL A 172 -3.40 -20.14 24.04
C VAL A 172 -2.08 -20.93 23.95
N LYS A 173 -2.00 -22.02 24.70
CA LYS A 173 -0.94 -23.02 24.63
C LYS A 173 -1.59 -24.41 24.61
N HIS A 174 -1.75 -25.01 23.43
CA HIS A 174 -1.47 -26.43 23.13
C HIS A 174 -1.98 -26.92 21.76
N ASN A 175 -1.21 -27.88 21.21
CA ASN A 175 -1.45 -28.84 20.12
C ASN A 175 -1.58 -28.33 18.68
N SER A 176 -0.46 -28.19 17.96
CA SER A 176 -0.17 -28.93 16.72
C SER A 176 1.14 -28.46 16.04
N PHE A 177 1.64 -29.26 15.08
CA PHE A 177 2.81 -29.05 14.21
C PHE A 177 2.81 -27.71 13.44
N SER A 178 1.72 -26.94 13.45
CA SER A 178 1.60 -25.61 12.85
C SER A 178 2.27 -24.49 13.67
N ASP A 179 2.68 -24.76 14.92
CA ASP A 179 3.32 -23.77 15.80
C ASP A 179 4.71 -23.30 15.31
N ILE A 180 5.38 -24.07 14.46
CA ILE A 180 6.70 -23.73 13.90
C ILE A 180 6.59 -22.60 12.85
N ILE A 181 5.47 -22.51 12.12
CA ILE A 181 5.27 -21.50 11.08
C ILE A 181 4.68 -20.20 11.66
N VAL A 182 3.99 -20.28 12.81
CA VAL A 182 3.11 -19.20 13.29
C VAL A 182 3.61 -18.49 14.56
N GLY A 183 4.64 -18.99 15.28
CA GLY A 183 5.32 -18.20 16.33
C GLY A 183 4.42 -17.63 17.44
N LYS A 184 3.22 -18.20 17.65
CA LYS A 184 2.21 -17.71 18.61
C LYS A 184 2.71 -17.71 20.06
N THR A 185 3.71 -18.53 20.36
CA THR A 185 4.27 -18.73 21.70
C THR A 185 5.36 -17.72 22.09
N SER A 186 6.01 -17.06 21.13
CA SER A 186 7.13 -16.15 21.42
C SER A 186 6.71 -14.68 21.62
N GLY A 187 5.43 -14.36 21.40
CA GLY A 187 4.93 -12.98 21.46
C GLY A 187 5.46 -12.09 20.33
N TYR A 188 5.83 -12.70 19.19
CA TYR A 188 6.23 -12.03 17.95
C TYR A 188 5.25 -12.27 16.80
N TYR A 189 4.10 -12.90 17.04
CA TYR A 189 3.19 -13.28 15.97
C TYR A 189 2.60 -12.06 15.27
N LEU A 190 2.12 -11.09 16.04
CA LEU A 190 1.50 -9.89 15.50
C LEU A 190 2.56 -9.00 14.83
N VAL A 191 3.75 -8.90 15.43
CA VAL A 191 4.92 -8.23 14.84
C VAL A 191 5.31 -8.85 13.50
N GLY A 192 5.46 -10.17 13.46
CA GLY A 192 5.85 -10.91 12.27
C GLY A 192 4.80 -10.78 11.16
N LEU A 193 3.52 -10.89 11.50
CA LEU A 193 2.42 -10.70 10.56
C LEU A 193 2.40 -9.28 9.96
N TYR A 194 2.66 -8.26 10.78
CA TYR A 194 2.69 -6.88 10.31
C TYR A 194 3.91 -6.61 9.43
N CYS A 195 5.09 -7.10 9.82
CA CYS A 195 6.30 -7.01 9.00
C CYS A 195 6.14 -7.77 7.67
N PHE A 196 5.48 -8.93 7.68
CA PHE A 196 5.13 -9.65 6.45
C PHE A 196 4.19 -8.84 5.56
N THR A 197 3.19 -8.16 6.15
CA THR A 197 2.30 -7.26 5.41
C THR A 197 3.08 -6.09 4.78
N LYS A 198 4.03 -5.49 5.53
CA LYS A 198 4.93 -4.44 5.02
C LYS A 198 5.79 -4.93 3.86
N PHE A 199 6.32 -6.15 3.98
CA PHE A 199 7.04 -6.81 2.90
C PHE A 199 6.16 -7.00 1.65
N LEU A 200 4.90 -7.43 1.82
CA LEU A 200 3.95 -7.55 0.70
C LEU A 200 3.66 -6.21 0.00
N TYR A 201 3.65 -5.08 0.73
CA TYR A 201 3.54 -3.76 0.08
C TYR A 201 4.75 -3.45 -0.79
N VAL A 202 5.97 -3.71 -0.31
CA VAL A 202 7.21 -3.53 -1.10
C VAL A 202 7.21 -4.43 -2.32
N LEU A 203 6.87 -5.71 -2.13
CA LEU A 203 6.78 -6.68 -3.22
C LEU A 203 5.73 -6.25 -4.26
N ASN A 204 4.57 -5.77 -3.81
CA ASN A 204 3.55 -5.27 -4.72
C ASN A 204 4.07 -4.09 -5.54
N VAL A 205 4.67 -3.06 -4.92
CA VAL A 205 5.23 -1.91 -5.67
C VAL A 205 6.28 -2.37 -6.68
N PHE A 206 7.16 -3.30 -6.29
CA PHE A 206 8.16 -3.87 -7.19
C PHE A 206 7.52 -4.57 -8.40
N ILE A 207 6.53 -5.43 -8.17
CA ILE A 207 5.79 -6.10 -9.25
C ILE A 207 5.11 -5.07 -10.16
N GLN A 208 4.48 -4.03 -9.60
CA GLN A 208 3.83 -3.00 -10.39
C GLN A 208 4.82 -2.18 -11.23
N PHE A 209 6.00 -1.91 -10.69
CA PHE A 209 7.08 -1.24 -11.43
C PHE A 209 7.61 -2.10 -12.58
N VAL A 210 7.72 -3.42 -12.38
CA VAL A 210 8.08 -4.36 -13.45
C VAL A 210 6.99 -4.42 -14.51
N ILE A 211 5.71 -4.52 -14.12
CA ILE A 211 4.57 -4.50 -15.05
C ILE A 211 4.61 -3.21 -15.89
N LEU A 212 4.86 -2.05 -15.28
CA LEU A 212 4.99 -0.79 -15.98
C LEU A 212 6.12 -0.84 -17.03
N ASN A 213 7.31 -1.31 -16.65
CA ASN A 213 8.45 -1.39 -17.58
C ASN A 213 8.19 -2.35 -18.75
N THR A 214 7.61 -3.52 -18.49
CA THR A 214 7.26 -4.48 -19.53
C THR A 214 6.16 -3.94 -20.46
N PHE A 215 5.21 -3.17 -19.91
CA PHE A 215 4.07 -2.65 -20.68
C PHE A 215 4.48 -1.58 -21.70
N LEU A 216 5.46 -0.72 -21.37
CA LEU A 216 5.95 0.30 -22.30
C LEU A 216 7.07 -0.18 -23.22
N GLY A 217 7.76 -1.26 -22.85
CA GLY A 217 8.77 -1.91 -23.69
C GLY A 217 10.11 -1.19 -23.96
N PRO A 218 10.56 -0.12 -23.26
CA PRO A 218 11.91 0.39 -23.50
C PRO A 218 12.97 -0.59 -22.97
N GLN A 219 14.15 -0.57 -23.61
CA GLN A 219 15.28 -1.46 -23.30
C GLN A 219 15.96 -1.21 -21.94
N TYR A 220 15.51 -0.21 -21.17
CA TYR A 220 16.11 0.20 -19.90
C TYR A 220 15.05 0.61 -18.86
N THR A 221 15.27 0.28 -17.58
CA THR A 221 14.29 0.47 -16.48
C THR A 221 14.15 1.91 -15.99
N PHE A 222 15.10 2.78 -16.31
CA PHE A 222 15.14 4.20 -15.92
C PHE A 222 14.59 5.15 -17.00
N TRP A 223 13.77 4.65 -17.91
CA TRP A 223 13.16 5.43 -18.99
C TRP A 223 12.34 6.63 -18.51
N GLY A 224 11.70 6.56 -17.34
CA GLY A 224 10.93 7.69 -16.82
C GLY A 224 11.77 8.96 -16.61
N TYR A 225 13.03 8.80 -16.19
CA TYR A 225 13.97 9.92 -16.08
C TYR A 225 14.48 10.38 -17.45
N GLY A 226 14.82 9.44 -18.34
CA GLY A 226 15.27 9.73 -19.70
C GLY A 226 14.25 10.54 -20.49
N ILE A 227 13.00 10.08 -20.52
CA ILE A 227 11.91 10.79 -21.22
C ILE A 227 11.64 12.16 -20.59
N LEU A 228 11.75 12.29 -19.26
CA LEU A 228 11.60 13.61 -18.63
C LEU A 228 12.71 14.58 -19.06
N GLN A 229 13.95 14.10 -19.16
CA GLN A 229 15.06 14.91 -19.68
C GLN A 229 14.87 15.28 -21.15
N ASP A 230 14.43 14.33 -21.98
CA ASP A 230 14.13 14.58 -23.39
C ASP A 230 13.08 15.68 -23.55
N LEU A 231 12.01 15.61 -22.75
CA LEU A 231 10.94 16.60 -22.75
C LEU A 231 11.41 17.99 -22.29
N ILE A 232 12.25 18.07 -21.26
CA ILE A 232 12.81 19.34 -20.77
C ILE A 232 13.75 19.96 -21.80
N ASN A 233 14.51 19.12 -22.52
CA ASN A 233 15.44 19.55 -23.55
C ASN A 233 14.76 19.83 -24.91
N GLY A 234 13.44 19.62 -25.01
CA GLY A 234 12.67 19.84 -26.23
C GLY A 234 12.92 18.81 -27.33
N ARG A 235 13.46 17.62 -26.99
CA ARG A 235 13.57 16.51 -27.95
C ARG A 235 12.20 15.91 -28.19
N GLU A 236 11.80 15.83 -29.44
CA GLU A 236 10.47 15.33 -29.82
C GLU A 236 10.42 13.79 -29.92
N TRP A 237 9.19 13.27 -30.04
CA TRP A 237 8.92 11.84 -30.19
C TRP A 237 9.50 11.25 -31.48
N GLU A 238 9.71 12.08 -32.51
CA GLU A 238 10.31 11.70 -33.80
C GLU A 238 11.77 11.27 -33.65
N GLU A 239 12.51 11.90 -32.72
CA GLU A 239 13.91 11.58 -32.45
C GLU A 239 14.08 10.48 -31.39
N SER A 240 13.17 10.41 -30.43
CA SER A 240 13.23 9.44 -29.32
C SER A 240 12.58 8.09 -29.64
N GLY A 241 11.67 8.05 -30.63
CA GLY A 241 10.91 6.84 -31.00
C GLY A 241 9.92 6.36 -29.93
N HIS A 242 9.81 7.07 -28.81
CA HIS A 242 8.90 6.76 -27.72
C HIS A 242 7.59 7.52 -27.88
N PHE A 243 6.47 6.81 -27.73
CA PHE A 243 5.12 7.37 -27.85
C PHE A 243 4.86 8.14 -29.16
N PRO A 244 4.84 7.46 -30.33
CA PRO A 244 4.60 8.12 -31.60
C PRO A 244 3.20 8.75 -31.69
N ARG A 245 3.14 10.00 -32.14
CA ARG A 245 1.87 10.73 -32.31
C ARG A 245 1.24 10.51 -33.68
N VAL A 246 2.01 10.01 -34.63
CA VAL A 246 1.57 9.65 -35.97
C VAL A 246 1.87 8.18 -36.22
N THR A 247 0.85 7.44 -36.64
CA THR A 247 0.93 6.00 -36.93
C THR A 247 0.29 5.70 -38.28
N MET A 248 0.69 4.58 -38.88
CA MET A 248 0.12 4.04 -40.10
C MET A 248 -0.85 2.90 -39.78
N CYS A 249 -1.92 2.79 -40.56
CA CYS A 249 -2.89 1.73 -40.45
C CYS A 249 -3.17 1.12 -41.82
N ASP A 250 -3.05 -0.21 -41.90
CA ASP A 250 -3.36 -0.97 -43.11
C ASP A 250 -4.67 -1.75 -42.88
N PHE A 251 -5.68 -1.55 -43.73
CA PHE A 251 -6.95 -2.29 -43.65
C PHE A 251 -7.44 -2.77 -45.00
N ASN A 252 -8.22 -3.85 -44.98
CA ASN A 252 -8.69 -4.55 -46.18
C ASN A 252 -10.21 -4.46 -46.29
N VAL A 253 -10.73 -3.89 -47.37
CA VAL A 253 -12.17 -3.81 -47.67
C VAL A 253 -12.50 -4.79 -48.79
N ARG A 254 -13.58 -5.56 -48.61
CA ARG A 254 -14.06 -6.52 -49.62
C ARG A 254 -15.17 -5.88 -50.45
N VAL A 255 -14.95 -5.73 -51.75
CA VAL A 255 -15.95 -5.20 -52.70
C VAL A 255 -16.06 -6.16 -53.88
N LEU A 256 -17.27 -6.66 -54.16
CA LEU A 256 -17.58 -7.49 -55.33
C LEU A 256 -16.62 -8.70 -55.56
N GLY A 257 -16.15 -9.32 -54.47
CA GLY A 257 -15.25 -10.48 -54.52
C GLY A 257 -13.75 -10.17 -54.59
N ASN A 258 -13.37 -8.89 -54.75
CA ASN A 258 -11.98 -8.44 -54.68
C ASN A 258 -11.66 -7.80 -53.32
N ILE A 259 -10.41 -7.96 -52.89
CA ILE A 259 -9.88 -7.34 -51.66
C ILE A 259 -9.11 -6.09 -52.04
N HIS A 260 -9.59 -4.93 -51.61
CA HIS A 260 -8.90 -3.65 -51.73
C HIS A 260 -8.14 -3.36 -50.44
N ARG A 261 -6.83 -3.13 -50.56
CA ARG A 261 -5.98 -2.76 -49.43
C ARG A 261 -5.85 -1.24 -49.39
N TRP A 262 -6.11 -0.66 -48.23
CA TRP A 262 -5.96 0.76 -47.96
C TRP A 262 -4.92 0.96 -46.86
N SER A 263 -4.05 1.94 -47.04
CA SER A 263 -3.10 2.40 -46.03
C SER A 263 -3.37 3.87 -45.76
N VAL A 264 -3.65 4.20 -44.50
CA VAL A 264 -3.99 5.56 -44.07
C VAL A 264 -3.07 6.01 -42.93
N GLN A 265 -2.74 7.28 -42.93
CA GLN A 265 -1.98 7.91 -41.85
C GLN A 265 -2.94 8.41 -40.78
N CYS A 266 -2.68 8.10 -39.53
CA CYS A 266 -3.53 8.49 -38.41
C CYS A 266 -2.76 9.27 -37.35
N VAL A 267 -3.42 10.28 -36.79
CA VAL A 267 -2.93 11.06 -35.65
C VAL A 267 -3.53 10.48 -34.38
N LEU A 268 -2.66 10.07 -33.46
CA LEU A 268 -3.00 9.35 -32.25
C LEU A 268 -2.98 10.29 -31.03
N MET A 269 -4.07 11.03 -30.84
CA MET A 269 -4.18 12.04 -29.79
C MET A 269 -4.06 11.46 -28.38
N ILE A 270 -4.53 10.21 -28.17
CA ILE A 270 -4.43 9.52 -26.87
C ILE A 270 -2.97 9.40 -26.37
N ASN A 271 -2.00 9.39 -27.28
CA ASN A 271 -0.61 9.18 -26.90
C ASN A 271 0.01 10.40 -26.21
N MET A 272 -0.45 11.61 -26.56
CA MET A 272 -0.03 12.84 -25.89
C MET A 272 -0.40 12.82 -24.40
N PHE A 273 -1.54 12.21 -24.05
CA PHE A 273 -1.96 12.04 -22.65
C PHE A 273 -1.21 10.90 -21.97
N ASN A 274 -1.06 9.76 -22.66
CA ASN A 274 -0.38 8.59 -22.12
C ASN A 274 1.08 8.90 -21.75
N GLU A 275 1.80 9.65 -22.59
CA GLU A 275 3.16 10.12 -22.29
C GLU A 275 3.24 10.75 -20.89
N LYS A 276 2.32 11.66 -20.56
CA LYS A 276 2.32 12.36 -19.26
C LYS A 276 1.87 11.46 -18.10
N ILE A 277 0.86 10.63 -18.32
CA ILE A 277 0.34 9.70 -17.31
C ILE A 277 1.44 8.68 -16.93
N PHE A 278 2.14 8.11 -17.91
CA PHE A 278 3.16 7.11 -17.67
C PHE A 278 4.41 7.69 -16.98
N ILE A 279 4.82 8.91 -17.34
CA ILE A 279 5.88 9.63 -16.59
C ILE A 279 5.46 9.83 -15.13
N PHE A 280 4.24 10.33 -14.89
CA PHE A 280 3.72 10.51 -13.53
C PHE A 280 3.71 9.19 -12.74
N MET A 281 3.23 8.09 -13.34
CA MET A 281 3.18 6.78 -12.67
C MET A 281 4.57 6.25 -12.33
N TRP A 282 5.57 6.45 -13.20
CA TRP A 282 6.94 6.03 -12.94
C TRP A 282 7.50 6.71 -11.68
N PHE A 283 7.39 8.05 -11.59
CA PHE A 283 7.82 8.79 -10.41
C PHE A 283 7.00 8.45 -9.17
N TRP A 284 5.69 8.24 -9.33
CA TRP A 284 4.82 7.82 -8.23
C TRP A 284 5.25 6.48 -7.65
N PHE A 285 5.51 5.47 -8.48
CA PHE A 285 5.99 4.17 -8.01
C PHE A 285 7.37 4.23 -7.37
N ALA A 286 8.29 5.03 -7.92
CA ALA A 286 9.60 5.25 -7.31
C ALA A 286 9.47 5.86 -5.90
N LEU A 287 8.62 6.88 -5.75
CA LEU A 287 8.34 7.54 -4.48
C LEU A 287 7.69 6.57 -3.47
N VAL A 288 6.60 5.90 -3.86
CA VAL A 288 5.90 4.94 -2.98
C VAL A 288 6.82 3.77 -2.62
N GLY A 289 7.65 3.30 -3.55
CA GLY A 289 8.64 2.26 -3.33
C GLY A 289 9.66 2.67 -2.26
N LEU A 290 10.24 3.86 -2.38
CA LEU A 290 11.18 4.39 -1.39
C LEU A 290 10.54 4.50 0.00
N ILE A 291 9.37 5.13 0.11
CA ILE A 291 8.70 5.34 1.41
C ILE A 291 8.30 4.00 2.04
N THR A 292 7.81 3.04 1.26
CA THR A 292 7.42 1.71 1.78
C THR A 292 8.62 0.88 2.24
N ILE A 293 9.76 0.94 1.54
CA ILE A 293 11.02 0.30 1.98
C ILE A 293 11.50 0.91 3.29
N LEU A 294 11.54 2.25 3.39
CA LEU A 294 11.93 2.94 4.63
C LEU A 294 10.99 2.60 5.78
N SER A 295 9.68 2.50 5.52
CA SER A 295 8.71 2.05 6.51
C SER A 295 8.95 0.61 6.94
N LEU A 296 9.27 -0.31 6.03
CA LEU A 296 9.56 -1.71 6.39
C LEU A 296 10.79 -1.76 7.30
N LEU A 297 11.88 -1.08 6.92
CA LEU A 297 13.11 -1.02 7.71
C LEU A 297 12.88 -0.40 9.09
N TRP A 298 12.12 0.68 9.17
CA TRP A 298 11.84 1.33 10.44
C TRP A 298 11.03 0.41 11.37
N TRP A 299 9.97 -0.23 10.87
CA TRP A 299 9.14 -1.11 11.69
C TRP A 299 9.90 -2.37 12.11
N THR A 300 10.74 -2.97 11.25
CA THR A 300 11.56 -4.13 11.64
C THR A 300 12.58 -3.75 12.72
N LEU A 301 13.29 -2.63 12.57
CA LEU A 301 14.23 -2.14 13.58
C LEU A 301 13.55 -1.74 14.90
N ALA A 302 12.37 -1.11 14.84
CA ALA A 302 11.64 -0.66 16.02
C ALA A 302 11.02 -1.81 16.83
N THR A 303 10.70 -2.93 16.19
CA THR A 303 9.97 -4.05 16.80
C THR A 303 10.83 -5.28 17.07
N TYR A 304 11.91 -5.55 16.34
CA TYR A 304 12.80 -6.69 16.62
C TYR A 304 13.96 -6.34 17.57
N ILE A 305 14.44 -5.09 17.58
CA ILE A 305 15.55 -4.69 18.45
C ILE A 305 15.04 -4.41 19.86
N THR A 306 15.44 -5.27 20.81
CA THR A 306 15.02 -5.14 22.22
C THR A 306 15.49 -3.85 22.89
N THR A 307 16.63 -3.28 22.48
CA THR A 307 17.11 -1.96 22.94
C THR A 307 16.11 -0.85 22.57
N ASN A 308 15.65 -0.81 21.31
CA ASN A 308 14.68 0.17 20.85
C ASN A 308 13.32 0.02 21.55
N GLN A 309 12.89 -1.21 21.85
CA GLN A 309 11.69 -1.45 22.64
C GLN A 309 11.83 -0.89 24.06
N ARG A 310 12.99 -1.10 24.70
CA ARG A 310 13.27 -0.60 26.05
C ARG A 310 13.33 0.92 26.09
N ASP A 311 14.07 1.54 25.18
CA ASP A 311 14.22 2.99 25.13
C ASP A 311 12.87 3.68 24.88
N TYR A 312 12.02 3.08 24.04
CA TYR A 312 10.65 3.52 23.82
C TYR A 312 9.83 3.54 25.12
N ILE A 313 9.75 2.41 25.82
CA ILE A 313 8.93 2.31 27.05
C ILE A 313 9.51 3.19 28.18
N VAL A 314 10.83 3.19 28.36
CA VAL A 314 11.51 4.01 29.38
C VAL A 314 11.28 5.50 29.13
N LYS A 315 11.29 5.96 27.87
CA LYS A 315 11.00 7.35 27.52
C LYS A 315 9.62 7.77 28.01
N TYR A 316 8.57 6.99 27.73
CA TYR A 316 7.21 7.33 28.18
C TYR A 316 7.06 7.27 29.70
N LEU A 317 7.64 6.27 30.36
CA LEU A 317 7.61 6.15 31.82
C LEU A 317 8.30 7.31 32.53
N ARG A 318 9.37 7.87 31.94
CA ARG A 318 10.02 9.10 32.44
C ARG A 318 9.15 10.32 32.23
N CYS A 319 8.59 10.49 31.02
CA CYS A 319 7.75 11.65 30.70
C CYS A 319 6.48 11.73 31.56
N THR A 320 5.93 10.60 32.00
CA THR A 320 4.76 10.57 32.89
C THR A 320 5.12 10.64 34.37
N GLY A 321 6.41 10.67 34.73
CA GLY A 321 6.87 10.68 36.12
C GLY A 321 6.70 9.34 36.85
N ALA A 322 6.36 8.25 36.14
CA ALA A 322 6.22 6.92 36.72
C ALA A 322 7.57 6.31 37.15
N VAL A 323 8.66 6.80 36.57
CA VAL A 323 10.04 6.45 36.89
C VAL A 323 10.86 7.74 36.92
N GLY A 324 11.75 7.89 37.92
CA GLY A 324 12.62 9.06 38.05
C GLY A 324 13.69 9.17 36.95
N ASP A 325 14.33 10.34 36.85
CA ASP A 325 15.39 10.60 35.86
C ASP A 325 16.58 9.64 36.03
N HIS A 326 16.92 9.32 37.28
CA HIS A 326 17.94 8.34 37.63
C HIS A 326 17.28 7.01 38.03
N ILE A 327 17.29 6.05 37.10
CA ILE A 327 16.69 4.72 37.30
C ILE A 327 17.69 3.83 38.05
N SER A 328 17.31 3.34 39.23
CA SER A 328 18.13 2.38 39.97
C SER A 328 18.27 1.05 39.20
N PRO A 329 19.38 0.29 39.36
CA PRO A 329 19.53 -1.02 38.71
C PRO A 329 18.40 -2.00 39.03
N TYR A 330 17.83 -1.92 40.24
CA TYR A 330 16.69 -2.71 40.67
C TYR A 330 15.41 -2.36 39.92
N GLU A 331 15.05 -1.07 39.84
CA GLU A 331 13.88 -0.62 39.07
C GLU A 331 14.02 -0.96 37.58
N MET A 332 15.23 -0.85 37.04
CA MET A 332 15.49 -1.19 35.65
C MET A 332 15.26 -2.69 35.38
N ASN A 333 15.55 -3.56 36.34
CA ASN A 333 15.21 -4.98 36.23
C ASN A 333 13.68 -5.21 36.24
N ILE A 334 12.92 -4.45 37.02
CA ILE A 334 11.45 -4.49 36.99
C ILE A 334 10.93 -4.02 35.64
N VAL A 335 11.46 -2.92 35.09
CA VAL A 335 11.07 -2.43 33.75
C VAL A 335 11.40 -3.45 32.66
N ASN A 336 12.58 -4.08 32.72
CA ASN A 336 12.94 -5.15 31.78
C ASN A 336 12.01 -6.37 31.92
N GLY A 337 11.59 -6.70 33.15
CA GLY A 337 10.58 -7.72 33.42
C GLY A 337 9.22 -7.37 32.83
N PHE A 338 8.77 -6.13 32.99
CA PHE A 338 7.55 -5.60 32.39
C PHE A 338 7.56 -5.74 30.87
N ILE A 339 8.64 -5.32 30.21
CA ILE A 339 8.76 -5.39 28.75
C ILE A 339 8.79 -6.84 28.26
N ARG A 340 9.68 -7.68 28.81
CA ARG A 340 9.93 -9.02 28.28
C ARG A 340 8.88 -10.05 28.68
N LYS A 341 8.34 -9.97 29.89
CA LYS A 341 7.42 -10.99 30.44
C LYS A 341 5.95 -10.59 30.35
N PHE A 342 5.62 -9.31 30.57
CA PHE A 342 4.24 -8.84 30.59
C PHE A 342 3.76 -8.33 29.23
N LEU A 343 4.43 -7.30 28.67
CA LEU A 343 4.06 -6.73 27.37
C LEU A 343 4.39 -7.65 26.20
N ARG A 344 5.59 -8.26 26.21
CA ARG A 344 6.17 -8.95 25.05
C ARG A 344 6.33 -8.02 23.82
N PRO A 345 7.04 -8.44 22.77
CA PRO A 345 7.19 -7.62 21.55
C PRO A 345 5.86 -7.22 20.90
N ASP A 346 4.86 -8.11 20.88
CA ASP A 346 3.52 -7.85 20.37
C ASP A 346 2.81 -6.70 21.13
N GLY A 347 2.92 -6.66 22.46
CA GLY A 347 2.37 -5.57 23.27
C GLY A 347 3.07 -4.23 23.04
N VAL A 348 4.39 -4.24 22.91
CA VAL A 348 5.16 -3.03 22.54
C VAL A 348 4.76 -2.54 21.15
N PHE A 349 4.56 -3.45 20.19
CA PHE A 349 4.07 -3.14 18.86
C PHE A 349 2.66 -2.53 18.88
N LEU A 350 1.74 -3.11 19.65
CA LEU A 350 0.39 -2.57 19.82
C LEU A 350 0.42 -1.14 20.38
N LEU A 351 1.28 -0.86 21.37
CA LEU A 351 1.45 0.48 21.91
C LEU A 351 1.98 1.47 20.87
N ARG A 352 2.92 1.06 20.01
CA ARG A 352 3.39 1.90 18.88
C ARG A 352 2.29 2.14 17.87
N LEU A 353 1.45 1.15 17.58
CA LEU A 353 0.32 1.32 16.66
C LEU A 353 -0.76 2.25 17.25
N VAL A 354 -0.99 2.16 18.56
CA VAL A 354 -1.83 3.11 19.31
C VAL A 354 -1.21 4.50 19.28
N GLN A 355 0.11 4.64 19.35
CA GLN A 355 0.79 5.94 19.27
C GLN A 355 0.47 6.65 17.95
N THR A 356 0.60 5.95 16.81
CA THR A 356 0.32 6.51 15.49
C THR A 356 -1.14 6.97 15.34
N ASN A 357 -2.09 6.24 15.95
CA ASN A 357 -3.52 6.52 15.77
C ASN A 357 -4.13 7.43 16.85
N GLY A 358 -3.65 7.33 18.09
CA GLY A 358 -4.19 7.98 19.29
C GLY A 358 -3.30 9.07 19.87
N GLY A 359 -2.05 9.20 19.42
CA GLY A 359 -1.10 10.23 19.84
C GLY A 359 -0.29 9.87 21.10
N ASP A 360 0.73 10.68 21.38
CA ASP A 360 1.72 10.42 22.43
C ASP A 360 1.14 10.48 23.86
N LEU A 361 0.22 11.40 24.11
CA LEU A 361 -0.38 11.57 25.45
C LEU A 361 -1.14 10.31 25.89
N LEU A 362 -1.98 9.77 25.01
CA LEU A 362 -2.76 8.56 25.28
C LEU A 362 -1.84 7.37 25.59
N VAL A 363 -0.79 7.18 24.79
CA VAL A 363 0.14 6.07 24.99
C VAL A 363 0.90 6.21 26.30
N GLY A 364 1.28 7.43 26.69
CA GLY A 364 1.90 7.68 27.99
C GLY A 364 1.00 7.27 29.16
N GLU A 365 -0.27 7.69 29.13
CA GLU A 365 -1.28 7.31 30.13
C GLU A 365 -1.45 5.77 30.16
N MET A 366 -1.60 5.13 29.00
CA MET A 366 -1.74 3.67 28.90
C MET A 366 -0.53 2.89 29.42
N ILE A 367 0.69 3.30 29.06
CA ILE A 367 1.93 2.64 29.53
C ILE A 367 2.05 2.74 31.05
N THR A 368 1.68 3.89 31.62
CA THR A 368 1.75 4.14 33.06
C THR A 368 0.78 3.24 33.82
N GLU A 369 -0.47 3.16 33.38
CA GLU A 369 -1.49 2.28 33.96
C GLU A 369 -1.09 0.79 33.86
N LEU A 370 -0.59 0.37 32.70
CA LEU A 370 -0.11 -1.01 32.50
C LEU A 370 1.07 -1.34 33.44
N TYR A 371 1.99 -0.39 33.62
CA TYR A 371 3.14 -0.56 34.50
C TYR A 371 2.76 -0.62 35.98
N GLN A 372 1.82 0.22 36.42
CA GLN A 372 1.31 0.19 37.79
C GLN A 372 0.61 -1.13 38.12
N ARG A 373 -0.26 -1.63 37.23
CA ARG A 373 -0.89 -2.95 37.39
C ARG A 373 0.12 -4.09 37.41
N TYR A 374 1.19 -4.01 36.61
CA TYR A 374 2.26 -4.99 36.65
C TYR A 374 3.02 -4.97 37.98
N LYS A 375 3.34 -3.78 38.53
CA LYS A 375 3.94 -3.64 39.85
C LYS A 375 3.07 -4.25 40.95
N GLN A 376 1.77 -3.97 40.92
CA GLN A 376 0.80 -4.53 41.87
C GLN A 376 0.78 -6.07 41.80
N LYS A 377 0.76 -6.64 40.60
CA LYS A 377 0.81 -8.10 40.42
C LYS A 377 2.10 -8.73 40.95
N ILE A 378 3.23 -8.01 40.90
CA ILE A 378 4.48 -8.47 41.51
C ILE A 378 4.41 -8.41 43.05
N SER A 379 3.88 -7.32 43.62
CA SER A 379 3.77 -7.18 45.08
C SER A 379 2.84 -8.21 45.69
N ASP A 380 1.74 -8.52 45.01
CA ASP A 380 0.75 -9.50 45.47
C ASP A 380 1.35 -10.92 45.48
N ASN A 381 2.08 -11.28 44.41
CA ASN A 381 2.80 -12.55 44.34
C ASN A 381 3.90 -12.67 45.40
N HIS A 382 4.60 -11.57 45.71
CA HIS A 382 5.59 -11.56 46.80
C HIS A 382 4.93 -11.74 48.17
N SER A 383 3.79 -11.10 48.41
CA SER A 383 3.03 -11.23 49.66
C SER A 383 2.54 -12.66 49.88
N GLN A 384 2.03 -13.32 48.83
CA GLN A 384 1.59 -14.72 48.89
C GLN A 384 2.75 -15.71 49.14
N ALA A 385 3.91 -15.49 48.50
CA ALA A 385 5.09 -16.33 48.71
C ALA A 385 5.67 -16.24 50.13
N VAL A 386 5.46 -15.10 50.81
CA VAL A 386 5.88 -14.90 52.21
C VAL A 386 4.93 -15.60 53.18
N THR A 387 3.61 -15.61 52.90
CA THR A 387 2.63 -16.32 53.75
C THR A 387 2.69 -17.84 53.64
N ASP A 388 3.17 -18.38 52.52
CA ASP A 388 3.27 -19.83 52.29
C ASP A 388 4.62 -20.45 52.71
N SER A 389 5.55 -19.67 53.27
CA SER A 389 6.81 -20.18 53.81
C SER A 389 6.58 -20.85 55.18
N PRO A 390 6.91 -22.16 55.36
CA PRO A 390 6.48 -22.95 56.53
C PRO A 390 7.25 -22.69 57.84
N ASN A 391 7.79 -21.50 58.07
CA ASN A 391 8.65 -21.20 59.23
C ASN A 391 8.23 -20.00 60.09
N SER A 392 6.99 -19.51 60.00
CA SER A 392 6.49 -18.43 60.89
C SER A 392 5.38 -18.86 61.85
N THR A 393 5.46 -20.08 62.37
CA THR A 393 4.71 -20.53 63.56
C THR A 393 5.64 -21.26 64.51
N THR A 394 6.63 -20.55 65.03
CA THR A 394 7.23 -20.82 66.34
C THR A 394 7.90 -19.55 66.85
N LEU A 395 7.15 -18.77 67.63
CA LEU A 395 7.61 -18.12 68.87
C LEU A 395 6.39 -17.61 69.65
#